data_AF-A0AA96Y6M3-F1
#
_entry.id   AF-A0AA96Y6M3-F1
#
_cell.length_a   1.000
_cell.length_b   1.000
_cell.length_c   1.000
_cell.angle_alpha   90.00
_cell.angle_beta   90.00
_cell.angle_gamma   90.00
#
_symmetry.space_group_name_H-M   'P 1'
#
loop_
_entity.id
_entity.type
_entity.pdbx_description
1 polymer ?
#
loop_
_entity_poly.entity_id
_entity_poly.type
_entity_poly.pdbx_seq_one_letter_code
_entity_poly.pdbx_strand_id
1 'polypeptide(L)'
;MQKWVADGLVVGLATIVLGGTASALFPRNSIASIASSSLGAVSSSMVLARRRTRLSPESEEPEENVYPQLPELSEKHVSGVLEESDSAEHTPFSEPVLDKNSKASLIENPSTNPSTEDTAEESENLQLLDGRLSEEVAIKWLANRGVSVMDQPELDPHTEEIFNKHAVRLGNKYKDEDGQPQLSRLLGQIKWSIINERNLTCHLNRASQKQIGTITQFGKDLDKDTLFFSRYKYFPGEKIIRASVRNRPDTRSFFTGGWFERFIEYKVSDFLQRSNLSYSRLMNRLIQFSNGDSFELDLFYVVEGKPLLIECKTGRDRDAYQKFSDRRKRLSISPERAFLVILDFDPGETERLSAVWKFNIVGQDNLIPQIEAGLGSN
;
A
#
# COMPACT_ATOMS: atom_id res chain seq x y z
N MET A 1 -58.89 -19.91 30.56
CA MET A 1 -59.23 -20.13 29.14
C MET A 1 -57.94 -20.02 28.33
N GLN A 2 -57.57 -21.13 27.68
CA GLN A 2 -56.60 -21.38 26.60
C GLN A 2 -55.24 -20.62 26.49
N LYS A 3 -54.18 -21.45 26.49
CA LYS A 3 -52.80 -21.24 26.00
C LYS A 3 -52.76 -21.10 24.46
N TRP A 4 -51.71 -20.50 23.88
CA TRP A 4 -50.64 -21.19 23.11
C TRP A 4 -49.68 -20.21 22.41
N VAL A 5 -48.42 -20.65 22.36
CA VAL A 5 -47.22 -20.15 21.68
C VAL A 5 -47.27 -20.50 20.19
N ALA A 6 -46.68 -19.69 19.30
CA ALA A 6 -46.00 -20.18 18.08
C ALA A 6 -45.10 -19.10 17.43
N ASP A 7 -43.89 -19.54 17.09
CA ASP A 7 -42.87 -18.88 16.26
C ASP A 7 -43.33 -18.62 14.81
N GLY A 8 -42.63 -17.73 14.11
CA GLY A 8 -42.88 -17.49 12.68
C GLY A 8 -41.82 -16.62 11.99
N LEU A 9 -40.67 -17.22 11.73
CA LEU A 9 -39.57 -16.71 10.91
C LEU A 9 -39.98 -16.80 9.43
N VAL A 10 -40.08 -15.68 8.71
CA VAL A 10 -40.35 -15.65 7.26
C VAL A 10 -39.09 -15.22 6.52
N VAL A 11 -38.35 -16.22 6.02
CA VAL A 11 -37.35 -16.08 4.95
C VAL A 11 -38.03 -16.49 3.64
N GLY A 12 -38.07 -15.58 2.67
CA GLY A 12 -38.68 -15.80 1.35
C GLY A 12 -37.64 -16.03 0.25
N LEU A 13 -37.68 -17.26 -0.30
CA LEU A 13 -37.48 -17.74 -1.70
C LEU A 13 -36.27 -17.22 -2.51
N ALA A 14 -35.29 -18.05 -2.91
CA ALA A 14 -35.29 -19.22 -3.82
C ALA A 14 -35.32 -18.88 -5.32
N THR A 15 -34.22 -19.22 -6.01
CA THR A 15 -34.26 -19.66 -7.41
C THR A 15 -33.35 -20.86 -7.58
N ILE A 16 -33.97 -22.00 -7.86
CA ILE A 16 -33.37 -23.29 -8.23
C ILE A 16 -33.26 -23.31 -9.76
N VAL A 17 -32.13 -23.73 -10.32
CA VAL A 17 -32.05 -24.21 -11.71
C VAL A 17 -31.72 -25.71 -11.68
N LEU A 18 -32.64 -26.48 -12.26
CA LEU A 18 -32.63 -27.93 -12.37
C LEU A 18 -31.59 -28.41 -13.40
N GLY A 19 -30.78 -29.39 -13.01
CA GLY A 19 -29.99 -30.21 -13.91
C GLY A 19 -30.83 -31.35 -14.50
N GLY A 20 -30.77 -31.52 -15.81
CA GLY A 20 -31.33 -32.66 -16.53
C GLY A 20 -30.21 -33.46 -17.20
N THR A 21 -30.05 -34.72 -16.78
CA THR A 21 -29.13 -35.69 -17.38
C THR A 21 -29.78 -36.39 -18.58
N ALA A 22 -29.08 -36.49 -19.70
CA ALA A 22 -29.31 -37.53 -20.70
C ALA A 22 -27.96 -38.12 -21.12
N SER A 23 -27.73 -39.39 -20.77
CA SER A 23 -26.56 -40.17 -21.19
C SER A 23 -26.91 -41.00 -22.41
N ALA A 24 -26.04 -40.98 -23.43
CA ALA A 24 -26.00 -41.98 -24.50
C ALA A 24 -24.54 -42.25 -24.95
N LEU A 25 -24.03 -43.40 -24.51
CA LEU A 25 -23.09 -44.38 -25.13
C LEU A 25 -22.06 -43.93 -26.22
N PHE A 26 -20.77 -43.88 -25.81
CA PHE A 26 -19.45 -44.32 -26.41
C PHE A 26 -19.12 -44.20 -27.93
N PRO A 27 -17.82 -44.11 -28.40
CA PRO A 27 -16.59 -44.65 -27.77
C PRO A 27 -15.25 -43.83 -27.85
N ARG A 28 -14.29 -44.33 -27.04
CA ARG A 28 -12.80 -44.21 -26.99
C ARG A 28 -12.04 -43.51 -28.14
N ASN A 29 -11.38 -42.38 -27.83
CA ASN A 29 -9.91 -42.17 -27.81
C ASN A 29 -9.56 -40.66 -27.87
N SER A 30 -9.33 -40.04 -26.72
CA SER A 30 -8.40 -38.91 -26.51
C SER A 30 -8.61 -38.37 -25.10
N ILE A 31 -7.55 -38.32 -24.29
CA ILE A 31 -7.57 -37.66 -22.98
C ILE A 31 -7.45 -36.15 -23.25
N ALA A 32 -8.60 -35.52 -23.38
CA ALA A 32 -8.81 -34.09 -23.18
C ALA A 32 -10.24 -33.87 -22.67
N SER A 33 -10.39 -33.42 -21.44
CA SER A 33 -11.53 -32.61 -20.98
C SER A 33 -11.25 -32.10 -19.56
N ILE A 34 -11.14 -30.79 -19.38
CA ILE A 34 -12.23 -29.89 -18.98
C ILE A 34 -12.65 -30.17 -17.52
N ALA A 35 -12.04 -29.43 -16.60
CA ALA A 35 -12.65 -29.10 -15.32
C ALA A 35 -13.25 -27.69 -15.45
N SER A 36 -14.53 -27.65 -15.75
CA SER A 36 -15.34 -26.45 -15.85
C SER A 36 -15.67 -25.90 -14.46
N SER A 37 -15.23 -24.66 -14.21
CA SER A 37 -15.94 -23.59 -13.50
C SER A 37 -16.72 -23.95 -12.22
N SER A 38 -16.10 -23.68 -11.07
CA SER A 38 -16.77 -23.10 -9.88
C SER A 38 -15.76 -22.78 -8.77
N LEU A 39 -15.10 -21.62 -8.83
CA LEU A 39 -14.41 -21.02 -7.67
C LEU A 39 -14.66 -19.51 -7.67
N GLY A 40 -15.82 -19.14 -7.15
CA GLY A 40 -16.17 -17.77 -6.81
C GLY A 40 -15.98 -17.52 -5.31
N ALA A 41 -15.33 -16.39 -4.99
CA ALA A 41 -15.35 -15.65 -3.73
C ALA A 41 -14.93 -16.39 -2.44
N VAL A 42 -13.63 -16.45 -2.16
CA VAL A 42 -13.14 -16.72 -0.79
C VAL A 42 -11.91 -15.88 -0.43
N SER A 43 -12.11 -14.61 -0.11
CA SER A 43 -11.09 -13.81 0.60
C SER A 43 -11.71 -12.55 1.20
N SER A 44 -12.33 -12.70 2.38
CA SER A 44 -12.52 -11.61 3.38
C SER A 44 -13.18 -12.07 4.69
N SER A 45 -13.74 -13.29 4.77
CA SER A 45 -14.55 -13.70 5.94
C SER A 45 -13.83 -14.57 6.99
N MET A 46 -12.57 -14.97 6.78
CA MET A 46 -11.92 -15.98 7.66
C MET A 46 -11.25 -15.45 8.93
N VAL A 47 -11.49 -14.20 9.35
CA VAL A 47 -10.95 -13.66 10.63
C VAL A 47 -12.03 -13.44 11.71
N LEU A 48 -13.32 -13.64 11.43
CA LEU A 48 -14.39 -13.33 12.41
C LEU A 48 -15.07 -14.53 13.09
N ALA A 49 -14.67 -15.78 12.82
CA ALA A 49 -15.35 -16.96 13.36
C ALA A 49 -14.55 -17.76 14.41
N ARG A 50 -13.66 -17.12 15.19
CA ARG A 50 -12.95 -17.80 16.31
C ARG A 50 -13.00 -17.09 17.67
N ARG A 51 -13.95 -16.16 17.87
CA ARG A 51 -14.20 -15.48 19.17
C ARG A 51 -15.65 -15.56 19.66
N ARG A 52 -16.34 -16.67 19.37
CA ARG A 52 -17.68 -16.94 19.92
C ARG A 52 -17.73 -18.35 20.50
N THR A 53 -17.03 -18.55 21.60
CA THR A 53 -17.27 -19.61 22.60
C THR A 53 -16.28 -19.41 23.74
N ARG A 54 -16.68 -18.57 24.70
CA ARG A 54 -16.24 -18.49 26.12
C ARG A 54 -16.32 -17.03 26.59
N LEU A 55 -17.52 -16.58 26.88
CA LEU A 55 -17.77 -15.55 27.88
C LEU A 55 -19.13 -15.88 28.51
N SER A 56 -19.08 -16.55 29.68
CA SER A 56 -20.11 -16.38 30.72
C SER A 56 -19.66 -15.21 31.60
N PRO A 57 -20.58 -14.46 32.22
CA PRO A 57 -20.26 -13.19 32.85
C PRO A 57 -19.64 -13.44 34.23
N GLU A 58 -18.43 -12.93 34.45
CA GLU A 58 -17.84 -12.81 35.78
C GLU A 58 -17.63 -11.31 36.04
N SER A 59 -18.03 -10.89 37.24
CA SER A 59 -18.20 -9.50 37.69
C SER A 59 -16.90 -8.69 37.65
N GLU A 60 -16.92 -7.54 36.96
CA GLU A 60 -15.84 -6.55 36.97
C GLU A 60 -15.95 -5.67 38.23
N GLU A 61 -14.97 -5.76 39.12
CA GLU A 61 -14.58 -4.67 40.03
C GLU A 61 -13.47 -3.82 39.36
N PRO A 62 -13.35 -2.52 39.69
CA PRO A 62 -12.49 -1.62 38.92
C PRO A 62 -11.02 -1.79 39.30
N GLU A 63 -10.22 -2.35 38.39
CA GLU A 63 -8.76 -2.39 38.55
C GLU A 63 -8.11 -1.02 38.31
N GLU A 64 -7.27 -0.66 39.28
CA GLU A 64 -6.50 0.56 39.40
C GLU A 64 -5.37 0.62 38.35
N ASN A 65 -5.22 1.79 37.71
CA ASN A 65 -4.36 2.01 36.56
C ASN A 65 -2.89 2.14 36.98
N VAL A 66 -2.12 1.05 36.94
CA VAL A 66 -0.67 1.03 37.26
C VAL A 66 0.16 0.99 35.97
N TYR A 67 0.69 2.14 35.55
CA TYR A 67 1.75 2.23 34.53
C TYR A 67 3.11 1.84 35.13
N PRO A 68 3.97 1.07 34.43
CA PRO A 68 5.38 0.98 34.79
C PRO A 68 6.07 2.31 34.44
N GLN A 69 6.55 3.03 35.44
CA GLN A 69 7.40 4.21 35.29
C GLN A 69 8.77 3.77 34.72
N LEU A 70 9.15 4.32 33.55
CA LEU A 70 10.51 4.23 33.01
C LEU A 70 11.40 5.30 33.69
N PRO A 71 12.71 5.07 33.89
CA PRO A 71 13.55 5.97 34.67
C PRO A 71 13.78 7.30 33.93
N GLU A 72 13.52 8.42 34.61
CA GLU A 72 13.93 9.76 34.18
C GLU A 72 15.47 9.86 34.24
N LEU A 73 16.10 10.14 33.09
CA LEU A 73 17.50 10.55 33.06
C LEU A 73 17.56 12.06 33.33
N SER A 74 18.06 12.42 34.52
CA SER A 74 18.21 13.80 34.96
C SER A 74 19.32 14.53 34.20
N GLU A 75 18.99 15.65 33.56
CA GLU A 75 19.96 16.66 33.14
C GLU A 75 20.54 17.37 34.36
N LYS A 76 21.87 17.27 34.58
CA LYS A 76 22.73 18.34 35.14
C LYS A 76 24.22 17.93 35.25
N HIS A 77 25.08 18.92 34.99
CA HIS A 77 26.56 18.94 34.98
C HIS A 77 27.16 18.30 33.71
N VAL A 78 27.83 19.04 32.83
CA VAL A 78 29.01 19.88 33.12
C VAL A 78 29.04 21.12 32.24
N SER A 79 29.17 22.28 32.87
CA SER A 79 29.66 23.52 32.26
C SER A 79 30.98 23.90 32.92
N GLY A 80 32.02 24.16 32.13
CA GLY A 80 33.13 25.04 32.50
C GLY A 80 34.53 24.52 32.18
N VAL A 81 35.38 25.47 31.70
CA VAL A 81 36.87 25.47 31.63
C VAL A 81 37.41 24.89 30.28
N LEU A 82 38.03 25.58 29.30
CA LEU A 82 38.72 26.89 29.08
C LEU A 82 38.66 27.23 27.57
N GLU A 83 38.41 28.46 27.11
CA GLU A 83 39.36 29.57 26.79
C GLU A 83 40.50 29.29 25.78
N GLU A 84 40.37 30.00 24.63
CA GLU A 84 41.34 30.58 23.67
C GLU A 84 42.76 30.00 23.45
N SER A 85 43.13 29.80 22.17
CA SER A 85 44.19 30.62 21.52
C SER A 85 44.34 30.35 20.01
N ASP A 86 44.61 31.46 19.34
CA ASP A 86 44.85 31.76 17.92
C ASP A 86 46.12 31.13 17.31
N SER A 87 46.16 31.05 15.97
CA SER A 87 47.30 31.33 15.04
C SER A 87 47.45 30.39 13.83
N ALA A 88 47.72 31.06 12.70
CA ALA A 88 47.70 30.64 11.30
C ALA A 88 48.98 29.95 10.80
N GLU A 89 48.91 29.32 9.61
CA GLU A 89 49.83 29.47 8.45
C GLU A 89 49.44 28.50 7.30
N HIS A 90 49.01 29.02 6.13
CA HIS A 90 49.76 29.10 4.85
C HIS A 90 50.05 27.72 4.18
N THR A 91 49.81 27.39 2.90
CA THR A 91 49.16 27.92 1.67
C THR A 91 49.26 26.79 0.59
N PRO A 92 48.74 26.93 -0.66
CA PRO A 92 48.09 25.86 -1.44
C PRO A 92 48.83 25.52 -2.76
N PHE A 93 48.29 24.58 -3.55
CA PHE A 93 48.36 24.46 -5.04
C PHE A 93 47.83 23.06 -5.46
N SER A 94 47.18 22.76 -6.59
CA SER A 94 46.47 23.48 -7.66
C SER A 94 45.78 22.43 -8.54
N GLU A 95 44.64 22.78 -9.14
CA GLU A 95 44.01 22.08 -10.27
C GLU A 95 44.85 22.18 -11.56
N PRO A 96 44.59 21.34 -12.57
CA PRO A 96 44.80 21.71 -13.96
C PRO A 96 43.50 21.75 -14.78
N VAL A 97 43.44 22.82 -15.57
CA VAL A 97 42.43 23.20 -16.56
C VAL A 97 42.71 22.52 -17.92
N LEU A 98 41.62 22.32 -18.67
CA LEU A 98 41.50 22.02 -20.12
C LEU A 98 42.57 22.66 -21.02
N ASP A 99 42.94 21.95 -22.10
CA ASP A 99 43.13 22.61 -23.40
C ASP A 99 42.80 21.70 -24.60
N LYS A 100 42.50 22.37 -25.72
CA LYS A 100 41.80 21.91 -26.92
C LYS A 100 42.73 21.39 -28.03
N ASN A 101 42.08 20.66 -28.95
CA ASN A 101 42.30 20.65 -30.40
C ASN A 101 43.42 19.76 -30.99
N SER A 102 43.03 18.75 -31.77
CA SER A 102 43.68 18.42 -33.05
C SER A 102 42.70 17.69 -33.99
N LYS A 103 42.82 18.04 -35.27
CA LYS A 103 41.95 17.74 -36.42
C LYS A 103 42.46 16.50 -37.20
N ALA A 104 41.56 15.98 -38.05
CA ALA A 104 41.80 15.21 -39.30
C ALA A 104 42.16 13.72 -39.12
N SER A 105 41.73 12.75 -39.93
CA SER A 105 41.00 12.73 -41.23
C SER A 105 40.61 11.28 -41.60
N LEU A 106 39.48 11.13 -42.30
CA LEU A 106 39.16 10.25 -43.45
C LEU A 106 39.88 8.89 -43.61
N ILE A 107 39.09 7.81 -43.84
CA ILE A 107 39.00 7.04 -45.10
C ILE A 107 37.86 6.00 -45.00
N GLU A 108 37.07 5.90 -46.08
CA GLU A 108 35.96 4.96 -46.31
C GLU A 108 36.44 3.56 -46.76
N ASN A 109 35.73 2.52 -46.28
CA ASN A 109 35.17 1.31 -46.93
C ASN A 109 36.01 0.43 -47.92
N PRO A 110 35.53 -0.78 -48.33
CA PRO A 110 34.80 -1.86 -47.65
C PRO A 110 35.46 -3.25 -47.88
N SER A 111 35.05 -4.31 -47.17
CA SER A 111 35.16 -5.68 -47.71
C SER A 111 34.31 -6.72 -46.96
N THR A 112 33.32 -7.25 -47.69
CA THR A 112 32.96 -8.67 -47.84
C THR A 112 32.93 -9.60 -46.62
N ASN A 113 31.69 -10.00 -46.28
CA ASN A 113 31.30 -11.27 -45.65
C ASN A 113 31.91 -12.50 -46.39
N PRO A 114 32.08 -13.68 -45.75
CA PRO A 114 30.94 -14.38 -45.12
C PRO A 114 31.20 -15.26 -43.87
N SER A 115 30.08 -15.53 -43.18
CA SER A 115 29.71 -16.77 -42.47
C SER A 115 30.56 -17.25 -41.29
N THR A 116 29.98 -17.19 -40.09
CA THR A 116 30.04 -18.31 -39.14
C THR A 116 28.84 -18.22 -38.18
N GLU A 117 28.08 -19.31 -38.14
CA GLU A 117 27.13 -19.64 -37.08
C GLU A 117 27.90 -19.75 -35.75
N ASP A 118 27.43 -19.11 -34.67
CA ASP A 118 27.14 -19.80 -33.42
C ASP A 118 26.53 -18.87 -32.36
N THR A 119 25.50 -19.40 -31.70
CA THR A 119 24.94 -19.00 -30.40
C THR A 119 24.53 -17.53 -30.21
N ALA A 120 23.29 -17.23 -30.62
CA ALA A 120 22.53 -16.14 -30.02
C ALA A 120 22.22 -16.50 -28.56
N GLU A 121 22.91 -15.83 -27.64
CA GLU A 121 22.42 -15.68 -26.28
C GLU A 121 21.04 -15.02 -26.35
N GLU A 122 20.01 -15.75 -25.89
CA GLU A 122 18.67 -15.21 -25.62
C GLU A 122 18.79 -14.15 -24.52
N SER A 123 19.15 -12.95 -24.95
CA SER A 123 18.88 -11.73 -24.21
C SER A 123 17.35 -11.59 -24.17
N GLU A 124 16.75 -12.03 -23.06
CA GLU A 124 15.38 -11.65 -22.70
C GLU A 124 15.33 -10.12 -22.74
N ASN A 125 14.79 -9.60 -23.83
CA ASN A 125 14.54 -8.19 -24.05
C ASN A 125 13.41 -7.78 -23.10
N LEU A 126 13.75 -7.59 -21.82
CA LEU A 126 12.91 -6.92 -20.84
C LEU A 126 12.68 -5.51 -21.38
N GLN A 127 11.52 -5.30 -22.03
CA GLN A 127 11.08 -3.99 -22.49
C GLN A 127 10.94 -3.07 -21.27
N LEU A 128 12.01 -2.33 -20.99
CA LEU A 128 12.05 -1.25 -20.02
C LEU A 128 11.17 -0.11 -20.56
N LEU A 129 9.93 -0.07 -20.11
CA LEU A 129 9.15 1.16 -20.14
C LEU A 129 9.49 1.91 -18.85
N ASP A 130 10.26 3.00 -18.98
CA ASP A 130 10.54 3.95 -17.91
C ASP A 130 11.15 3.37 -16.62
N GLY A 131 12.09 2.42 -16.74
CA GLY A 131 12.76 1.81 -15.59
C GLY A 131 11.92 0.78 -14.81
N ARG A 132 10.64 0.59 -15.17
CA ARG A 132 9.79 -0.46 -14.59
C ARG A 132 9.99 -1.78 -15.33
N LEU A 133 10.40 -2.80 -14.60
CA LEU A 133 10.49 -4.19 -15.02
C LEU A 133 9.13 -4.90 -14.84
N SER A 134 8.95 -6.02 -15.55
CA SER A 134 7.80 -6.90 -15.39
C SER A 134 7.62 -7.37 -13.93
N GLU A 135 6.37 -7.59 -13.50
CA GLU A 135 6.05 -8.18 -12.19
C GLU A 135 6.71 -9.55 -12.00
N GLU A 136 6.98 -10.26 -13.10
CA GLU A 136 7.68 -11.55 -13.12
C GLU A 136 9.03 -11.53 -12.39
N VAL A 137 9.74 -10.40 -12.39
CA VAL A 137 11.00 -10.28 -11.66
C VAL A 137 10.77 -10.39 -10.14
N ALA A 138 9.74 -9.72 -9.61
CA ALA A 138 9.37 -9.81 -8.20
C ALA A 138 8.78 -11.18 -7.85
N ILE A 139 7.98 -11.78 -8.74
CA ILE A 139 7.44 -13.14 -8.58
C ILE A 139 8.58 -14.16 -8.51
N LYS A 140 9.53 -14.12 -9.46
CA LYS A 140 10.73 -14.98 -9.47
C LYS A 140 11.56 -14.80 -8.19
N TRP A 141 11.71 -13.57 -7.70
CA TRP A 141 12.44 -13.30 -6.46
C TRP A 141 11.82 -14.00 -5.24
N LEU A 142 10.48 -13.99 -5.13
CA LEU A 142 9.73 -14.68 -4.09
C LEU A 142 9.80 -16.21 -4.27
N ALA A 143 9.64 -16.69 -5.50
CA ALA A 143 9.70 -18.12 -5.82
C ALA A 143 11.04 -18.75 -5.42
N ASN A 144 12.16 -18.04 -5.63
CA ASN A 144 13.50 -18.45 -5.20
C ASN A 144 13.65 -18.60 -3.67
N ARG A 145 12.65 -18.16 -2.89
CA ARG A 145 12.58 -18.31 -1.42
C ARG A 145 11.46 -19.26 -0.99
N GLY A 146 10.92 -20.06 -1.91
CA GLY A 146 9.82 -20.99 -1.63
C GLY A 146 8.50 -20.28 -1.32
N VAL A 147 8.31 -19.08 -1.87
CA VAL A 147 7.10 -18.28 -1.71
C VAL A 147 6.42 -18.13 -3.06
N SER A 148 5.15 -18.55 -3.14
CA SER A 148 4.33 -18.42 -4.33
C SER A 148 3.43 -17.20 -4.24
N VAL A 149 3.29 -16.46 -5.34
CA VAL A 149 2.26 -15.42 -5.49
C VAL A 149 1.00 -16.11 -5.97
N MET A 150 -0.12 -15.88 -5.28
CA MET A 150 -1.40 -16.50 -5.59
C MET A 150 -2.14 -15.68 -6.65
N ASP A 151 -2.79 -16.37 -7.59
CA ASP A 151 -3.68 -15.72 -8.53
C ASP A 151 -4.85 -15.05 -7.79
N GLN A 152 -5.07 -13.77 -8.10
CA GLN A 152 -6.18 -13.00 -7.56
C GLN A 152 -6.91 -12.28 -8.69
N PRO A 153 -8.25 -12.10 -8.59
CA PRO A 153 -8.98 -11.29 -9.53
C PRO A 153 -8.41 -9.86 -9.56
N GLU A 154 -7.94 -9.44 -10.72
CA GLU A 154 -7.52 -8.06 -10.95
C GLU A 154 -8.73 -7.16 -11.20
N LEU A 155 -8.59 -5.90 -10.83
CA LEU A 155 -9.55 -4.89 -11.26
C LEU A 155 -9.41 -4.67 -12.75
N ASP A 156 -10.49 -4.29 -13.42
CA ASP A 156 -10.37 -3.85 -14.80
C ASP A 156 -9.48 -2.59 -14.87
N PRO A 157 -8.69 -2.41 -15.94
CA PRO A 157 -7.73 -1.31 -16.03
C PRO A 157 -8.34 0.09 -15.87
N HIS A 158 -9.60 0.27 -16.29
CA HIS A 158 -10.28 1.56 -16.18
C HIS A 158 -10.67 1.88 -14.73
N THR A 159 -11.20 0.90 -13.99
CA THR A 159 -11.46 1.03 -12.55
C THR A 159 -10.18 1.30 -11.78
N GLU A 160 -9.09 0.60 -12.11
CA GLU A 160 -7.78 0.80 -11.50
C GLU A 160 -7.27 2.23 -11.71
N GLU A 161 -7.34 2.75 -12.93
CA GLU A 161 -6.94 4.14 -13.25
C GLU A 161 -7.73 5.15 -12.41
N ILE A 162 -9.06 4.98 -12.30
CA ILE A 162 -9.91 5.85 -11.50
C ILE A 162 -9.50 5.80 -10.02
N PHE A 163 -9.23 4.61 -9.48
CA PHE A 163 -8.83 4.44 -8.08
C PHE A 163 -7.47 5.09 -7.82
N ASN A 164 -6.49 4.89 -8.70
CA ASN A 164 -5.17 5.50 -8.59
C ASN A 164 -5.25 7.04 -8.66
N LYS A 165 -6.01 7.58 -9.62
CA LYS A 165 -6.26 9.03 -9.74
C LYS A 165 -6.76 9.63 -8.43
N HIS A 166 -7.75 8.99 -7.78
CA HIS A 166 -8.32 9.51 -6.54
C HIS A 166 -7.44 9.25 -5.32
N ALA A 167 -6.68 8.15 -5.29
CA ALA A 167 -5.70 7.90 -4.23
C ALA A 167 -4.63 8.99 -4.19
N VAL A 168 -4.05 9.33 -5.34
CA VAL A 168 -3.03 10.38 -5.48
C VAL A 168 -3.60 11.72 -5.02
N ARG A 169 -4.78 12.07 -5.50
CA ARG A 169 -5.44 13.33 -5.13
C ARG A 169 -5.79 13.40 -3.64
N LEU A 170 -6.27 12.30 -3.08
CA LEU A 170 -6.62 12.19 -1.67
C LEU A 170 -5.37 12.35 -0.79
N GLY A 171 -4.28 11.64 -1.11
CA GLY A 171 -3.02 11.74 -0.39
C GLY A 171 -2.40 13.13 -0.45
N ASN A 172 -2.31 13.72 -1.65
CA ASN A 172 -1.74 15.06 -1.85
C ASN A 172 -2.53 16.21 -1.20
N LYS A 173 -3.80 15.96 -0.84
CA LYS A 173 -4.67 16.93 -0.16
C LYS A 173 -5.24 16.37 1.13
N TYR A 174 -4.54 15.41 1.75
CA TYR A 174 -4.99 14.76 2.96
C TYR A 174 -5.04 15.78 4.12
N LYS A 175 -3.92 16.50 4.31
CA LYS A 175 -3.74 17.68 5.17
C LYS A 175 -3.21 18.86 4.34
N ASP A 176 -3.18 20.07 4.90
CA ASP A 176 -2.40 21.18 4.35
C ASP A 176 -0.99 21.27 4.98
N GLU A 177 -0.22 22.27 4.56
CA GLU A 177 1.17 22.50 4.96
C GLU A 177 1.33 22.75 6.47
N ASP A 178 0.28 23.27 7.12
CA ASP A 178 0.22 23.50 8.57
C ASP A 178 -0.29 22.26 9.34
N GLY A 179 -0.45 21.13 8.64
CA GLY A 179 -0.98 19.89 9.21
C GLY A 179 -2.48 19.90 9.48
N GLN A 180 -3.22 20.93 9.05
CA GLN A 180 -4.67 21.02 9.25
C GLN A 180 -5.39 20.05 8.31
N PRO A 181 -6.51 19.45 8.77
CA PRO A 181 -7.26 18.49 7.97
C PRO A 181 -7.83 19.17 6.71
N GLN A 182 -7.57 18.57 5.55
CA GLN A 182 -8.23 18.94 4.30
C GLN A 182 -9.23 17.85 3.92
N LEU A 183 -8.81 16.86 3.13
CA LEU A 183 -9.69 15.75 2.72
C LEU A 183 -9.86 14.68 3.80
N SER A 184 -8.98 14.64 4.81
CA SER A 184 -9.09 13.68 5.93
C SER A 184 -10.44 13.74 6.65
N ARG A 185 -11.03 14.93 6.79
CA ARG A 185 -12.38 15.11 7.36
C ARG A 185 -13.45 14.42 6.54
N LEU A 186 -13.46 14.63 5.22
CA LEU A 186 -14.44 14.00 4.33
C LEU A 186 -14.22 12.48 4.30
N LEU A 187 -12.97 12.03 4.20
CA LEU A 187 -12.62 10.61 4.24
C LEU A 187 -13.13 9.93 5.52
N GLY A 188 -12.97 10.57 6.69
CA GLY A 188 -13.50 10.07 7.95
C GLY A 188 -15.02 9.88 7.93
N GLN A 189 -15.76 10.82 7.33
CA GLN A 189 -17.21 10.71 7.15
C GLN A 189 -17.60 9.63 6.15
N ILE A 190 -16.83 9.45 5.07
CA ILE A 190 -17.02 8.34 4.11
C ILE A 190 -16.81 7.00 4.82
N LYS A 191 -15.69 6.81 5.51
CA LYS A 191 -15.39 5.60 6.30
C LYS A 191 -16.51 5.31 7.29
N TRP A 192 -16.95 6.30 8.07
CA TRP A 192 -18.04 6.14 9.02
C TRP A 192 -19.34 5.71 8.34
N SER A 193 -19.69 6.34 7.21
CA SER A 193 -20.91 6.01 6.46
C SER A 193 -20.90 4.57 5.92
N ILE A 194 -19.73 4.08 5.48
CA ILE A 194 -19.54 2.71 5.00
C ILE A 194 -19.68 1.72 6.15
N ILE A 195 -18.99 1.96 7.28
CA ILE A 195 -19.01 1.07 8.45
C ILE A 195 -20.41 0.94 9.03
N ASN A 196 -21.15 2.04 9.07
CA ASN A 196 -22.50 2.09 9.66
C ASN A 196 -23.61 1.85 8.64
N GLU A 197 -23.27 1.63 7.36
CA GLU A 197 -24.22 1.44 6.26
C GLU A 197 -25.27 2.57 6.16
N ARG A 198 -24.81 3.82 6.31
CA ARG A 198 -25.65 5.02 6.31
C ARG A 198 -25.29 5.96 5.17
N ASN A 199 -26.20 6.89 4.88
CA ASN A 199 -25.89 8.03 4.03
C ASN A 199 -24.84 8.92 4.71
N LEU A 200 -23.90 9.43 3.91
CA LEU A 200 -22.90 10.39 4.34
C LEU A 200 -23.56 11.75 4.58
N THR A 201 -23.24 12.35 5.72
CA THR A 201 -23.53 13.75 6.04
C THR A 201 -22.25 14.39 6.56
N CYS A 202 -21.71 15.37 5.83
CA CYS A 202 -20.49 16.07 6.21
C CYS A 202 -20.76 17.57 6.37
N HIS A 203 -20.71 18.05 7.62
CA HIS A 203 -20.84 19.47 7.95
C HIS A 203 -19.51 20.21 7.71
N LEU A 204 -19.56 21.38 7.08
CA LEU A 204 -18.39 22.19 6.72
C LEU A 204 -18.38 23.56 7.42
N ASN A 205 -19.20 23.76 8.45
CA ASN A 205 -19.39 25.06 9.12
C ASN A 205 -18.09 25.61 9.74
N ARG A 206 -17.16 24.73 10.11
CA ARG A 206 -15.85 25.06 10.69
C ARG A 206 -14.70 25.05 9.67
N ALA A 207 -15.00 24.80 8.39
CA ALA A 207 -14.00 24.78 7.33
C ALA A 207 -13.83 26.18 6.73
N SER A 208 -12.60 26.53 6.38
CA SER A 208 -12.28 27.72 5.59
C SER A 208 -12.88 27.63 4.18
N GLN A 209 -12.99 28.75 3.47
CA GLN A 209 -13.50 28.73 2.09
C GLN A 209 -12.62 27.89 1.15
N LYS A 210 -11.30 27.92 1.36
CA LYS A 210 -10.35 27.06 0.64
C LYS A 210 -10.65 25.58 0.89
N GLN A 211 -10.84 25.19 2.15
CA GLN A 211 -11.18 23.81 2.52
C GLN A 211 -12.53 23.38 1.94
N ILE A 212 -13.56 24.24 2.01
CA ILE A 212 -14.87 23.96 1.39
C ILE A 212 -14.71 23.72 -0.11
N GLY A 213 -13.93 24.55 -0.81
CA GLY A 213 -13.61 24.36 -2.22
C GLY A 213 -12.96 23.01 -2.49
N THR A 214 -11.88 22.67 -1.77
CA THR A 214 -11.16 21.39 -1.93
C THR A 214 -12.08 20.20 -1.68
N ILE A 215 -12.82 20.20 -0.57
CA ILE A 215 -13.70 19.09 -0.17
C ILE A 215 -14.84 18.91 -1.17
N THR A 216 -15.51 20.01 -1.56
CA THR A 216 -16.66 19.92 -2.47
C THR A 216 -16.25 19.55 -3.88
N GLN A 217 -15.07 20.00 -4.34
CA GLN A 217 -14.54 19.62 -5.64
C GLN A 217 -14.17 18.13 -5.66
N PHE A 218 -13.49 17.62 -4.63
CA PHE A 218 -13.20 16.19 -4.51
C PHE A 218 -14.49 15.34 -4.48
N GLY A 219 -15.48 15.74 -3.69
CA GLY A 219 -16.77 15.04 -3.64
C GLY A 219 -17.50 15.01 -4.99
N LYS A 220 -17.47 16.10 -5.78
CA LYS A 220 -18.01 16.13 -7.14
C LYS A 220 -17.28 15.17 -8.08
N ASP A 221 -15.97 15.07 -7.95
CA ASP A 221 -15.17 14.23 -8.83
C ASP A 221 -15.37 12.73 -8.51
N LEU A 222 -15.56 12.37 -7.24
CA LEU A 222 -16.01 11.03 -6.84
C LEU A 222 -17.39 10.66 -7.40
N ASP A 223 -18.30 11.64 -7.50
CA ASP A 223 -19.64 11.46 -8.06
C ASP A 223 -19.61 11.25 -9.58
N LYS A 224 -18.80 12.04 -10.30
CA LYS A 224 -18.66 11.97 -11.76
C LYS A 224 -18.20 10.62 -12.27
N ASP A 225 -17.24 9.99 -11.58
CA ASP A 225 -16.71 8.69 -12.02
C ASP A 225 -17.68 7.53 -11.75
N THR A 226 -18.80 7.80 -11.06
CA THR A 226 -19.89 6.85 -10.75
C THR A 226 -19.52 5.61 -9.93
N LEU A 227 -18.24 5.30 -9.72
CA LEU A 227 -17.78 4.15 -8.95
C LEU A 227 -18.03 4.32 -7.44
N PHE A 228 -17.85 5.53 -6.90
CA PHE A 228 -17.82 5.76 -5.45
C PHE A 228 -19.17 6.20 -4.89
N PHE A 229 -19.81 7.20 -5.50
CA PHE A 229 -21.10 7.72 -5.04
C PHE A 229 -22.25 7.30 -5.98
N SER A 230 -23.39 6.98 -5.37
CA SER A 230 -24.66 6.82 -6.09
C SER A 230 -25.46 8.12 -6.12
N ARG A 231 -25.21 9.00 -5.15
CA ARG A 231 -25.78 10.34 -5.03
C ARG A 231 -24.78 11.25 -4.33
N TYR A 232 -24.65 12.48 -4.79
CA TYR A 232 -23.89 13.53 -4.12
C TYR A 232 -24.58 14.88 -4.29
N LYS A 233 -24.66 15.66 -3.20
CA LYS A 233 -25.11 17.05 -3.25
C LYS A 233 -24.45 17.88 -2.16
N TYR A 234 -23.93 19.04 -2.56
CA TYR A 234 -23.51 20.09 -1.65
C TYR A 234 -24.60 21.16 -1.54
N PHE A 235 -24.92 21.58 -0.32
CA PHE A 235 -25.89 22.64 -0.03
C PHE A 235 -25.12 23.85 0.51
N PRO A 236 -24.87 24.88 -0.31
CA PRO A 236 -24.02 26.01 0.06
C PRO A 236 -24.54 26.81 1.26
N GLY A 237 -25.86 27.03 1.34
CA GLY A 237 -26.47 27.80 2.43
C GLY A 237 -26.33 27.13 3.80
N GLU A 238 -26.35 25.79 3.83
CA GLU A 238 -26.19 25.00 5.06
C GLU A 238 -24.73 24.57 5.30
N LYS A 239 -23.83 24.82 4.34
CA LYS A 239 -22.45 24.29 4.31
C LYS A 239 -22.40 22.78 4.62
N ILE A 240 -23.29 22.00 4.02
CA ILE A 240 -23.40 20.56 4.26
C ILE A 240 -23.30 19.76 2.95
N ILE A 241 -22.57 18.66 2.99
CA ILE A 241 -22.57 17.64 1.93
C ILE A 241 -23.47 16.49 2.38
N ARG A 242 -24.35 16.04 1.49
CA ARG A 242 -25.08 14.77 1.62
C ARG A 242 -24.73 13.87 0.45
N ALA A 243 -24.38 12.63 0.73
CA ALA A 243 -24.04 11.65 -0.30
C ALA A 243 -24.44 10.23 0.10
N SER A 244 -24.52 9.34 -0.88
CA SER A 244 -24.71 7.90 -0.69
C SER A 244 -23.53 7.16 -1.32
N VAL A 245 -22.70 6.52 -0.49
CA VAL A 245 -21.58 5.69 -0.97
C VAL A 245 -22.14 4.41 -1.58
N ARG A 246 -21.57 3.95 -2.70
CA ARG A 246 -21.98 2.69 -3.31
C ARG A 246 -21.51 1.51 -2.47
N ASN A 247 -22.39 0.52 -2.29
CA ASN A 247 -22.06 -0.71 -1.59
C ASN A 247 -21.36 -1.69 -2.55
N ARG A 248 -20.08 -1.42 -2.84
CA ARG A 248 -19.21 -2.32 -3.61
C ARG A 248 -18.00 -2.73 -2.76
N PRO A 249 -17.51 -3.98 -2.86
CA PRO A 249 -16.34 -4.43 -2.11
C PRO A 249 -15.09 -3.58 -2.37
N ASP A 250 -14.81 -3.27 -3.63
CA ASP A 250 -13.65 -2.46 -4.05
C ASP A 250 -13.71 -1.03 -3.49
N THR A 251 -14.87 -0.39 -3.53
CA THR A 251 -15.12 0.96 -3.01
C THR A 251 -14.96 0.99 -1.50
N ARG A 252 -15.45 -0.04 -0.80
CA ARG A 252 -15.25 -0.21 0.64
C ARG A 252 -13.77 -0.32 0.95
N SER A 253 -13.06 -1.28 0.34
CA SER A 253 -11.62 -1.51 0.54
C SER A 253 -10.80 -0.26 0.24
N PHE A 254 -11.11 0.44 -0.85
CA PHE A 254 -10.46 1.70 -1.23
C PHE A 254 -10.54 2.72 -0.09
N PHE A 255 -11.74 3.07 0.38
CA PHE A 255 -11.88 4.09 1.42
C PHE A 255 -11.39 3.64 2.79
N THR A 256 -11.40 2.34 3.11
CA THR A 256 -10.97 1.84 4.42
C THR A 256 -9.46 1.68 4.56
N GLY A 257 -8.71 1.58 3.46
CA GLY A 257 -7.25 1.45 3.51
C GLY A 257 -6.57 1.54 2.15
N GLY A 258 -7.17 0.97 1.12
CA GLY A 258 -6.55 0.81 -0.20
C GLY A 258 -6.16 2.11 -0.90
N TRP A 259 -6.82 3.23 -0.61
CA TRP A 259 -6.39 4.53 -1.12
C TRP A 259 -4.98 4.91 -0.65
N PHE A 260 -4.62 4.51 0.58
CA PHE A 260 -3.34 4.86 1.18
C PHE A 260 -2.22 3.99 0.59
N GLU A 261 -2.46 2.69 0.43
CA GLU A 261 -1.55 1.79 -0.29
C GLU A 261 -1.28 2.30 -1.71
N ARG A 262 -2.33 2.68 -2.46
CA ARG A 262 -2.19 3.25 -3.82
C ARG A 262 -1.45 4.58 -3.83
N PHE A 263 -1.64 5.42 -2.82
CA PHE A 263 -0.92 6.68 -2.70
C PHE A 263 0.57 6.47 -2.40
N ILE A 264 0.89 5.55 -1.48
CA ILE A 264 2.27 5.20 -1.15
C ILE A 264 2.96 4.55 -2.35
N GLU A 265 2.28 3.66 -3.05
CA GLU A 265 2.76 3.06 -4.31
C GLU A 265 3.13 4.13 -5.32
N TYR A 266 2.24 5.09 -5.59
CA TYR A 266 2.51 6.21 -6.48
C TYR A 266 3.76 6.98 -6.06
N LYS A 267 3.88 7.35 -4.78
CA LYS A 267 5.04 8.11 -4.28
C LYS A 267 6.35 7.35 -4.47
N VAL A 268 6.35 6.04 -4.20
CA VAL A 268 7.55 5.20 -4.30
C VAL A 268 7.94 4.98 -5.76
N SER A 269 6.99 4.59 -6.61
CA SER A 269 7.23 4.35 -8.03
C SER A 269 7.68 5.63 -8.76
N ASP A 270 7.07 6.78 -8.45
CA ASP A 270 7.48 8.09 -8.98
C ASP A 270 8.90 8.47 -8.54
N PHE A 271 9.27 8.21 -7.27
CA PHE A 271 10.64 8.41 -6.80
C PHE A 271 11.64 7.50 -7.54
N LEU A 272 11.36 6.20 -7.63
CA LEU A 272 12.25 5.24 -8.29
C LEU A 272 12.46 5.58 -9.77
N GLN A 273 11.40 5.98 -10.46
CA GLN A 273 11.46 6.42 -11.86
C GLN A 273 12.29 7.70 -12.01
N ARG A 274 12.08 8.71 -11.16
CA ARG A 274 12.86 9.96 -11.19
C ARG A 274 14.33 9.76 -10.83
N SER A 275 14.63 8.76 -10.00
CA SER A 275 15.99 8.35 -9.65
C SER A 275 16.62 7.40 -10.67
N ASN A 276 15.93 7.09 -11.78
CA ASN A 276 16.38 6.17 -12.83
C ASN A 276 16.82 4.80 -12.29
N LEU A 277 16.12 4.31 -11.27
CA LEU A 277 16.36 2.99 -10.69
C LEU A 277 15.46 1.97 -11.36
N SER A 278 16.03 0.82 -11.73
CA SER A 278 15.27 -0.30 -12.24
C SER A 278 14.48 -0.96 -11.11
N TYR A 279 13.18 -1.20 -11.33
CA TYR A 279 12.34 -1.84 -10.33
C TYR A 279 11.24 -2.72 -10.90
N SER A 280 10.94 -3.82 -10.21
CA SER A 280 9.69 -4.57 -10.35
C SER A 280 8.83 -4.35 -9.12
N ARG A 281 7.50 -4.43 -9.25
CA ARG A 281 6.57 -4.25 -8.13
C ARG A 281 5.45 -5.27 -8.14
N LEU A 282 4.96 -5.55 -6.93
CA LEU A 282 3.73 -6.26 -6.63
C LEU A 282 2.93 -5.40 -5.65
N MET A 283 1.63 -5.28 -5.89
CA MET A 283 0.71 -4.55 -5.02
C MET A 283 -0.48 -5.42 -4.66
N ASN A 284 -0.84 -5.44 -3.37
CA ASN A 284 -1.98 -6.15 -2.80
C ASN A 284 -2.04 -7.62 -3.26
N ARG A 285 -0.88 -8.30 -3.19
CA ARG A 285 -0.73 -9.70 -3.61
C ARG A 285 -0.75 -10.63 -2.40
N LEU A 286 -1.58 -11.65 -2.47
CA LEU A 286 -1.57 -12.76 -1.53
C LEU A 286 -0.39 -13.68 -1.85
N ILE A 287 0.49 -13.88 -0.87
CA ILE A 287 1.59 -14.84 -0.99
C ILE A 287 1.36 -16.05 -0.09
N GLN A 288 1.86 -17.20 -0.53
CA GLN A 288 1.78 -18.45 0.21
C GLN A 288 3.17 -19.08 0.34
N PHE A 289 3.47 -19.57 1.54
CA PHE A 289 4.69 -20.33 1.83
C PHE A 289 4.44 -21.82 1.65
N SER A 290 5.52 -22.58 1.49
CA SER A 290 5.47 -24.05 1.38
C SER A 290 4.75 -24.77 2.52
N ASN A 291 4.70 -24.18 3.71
CA ASN A 291 3.98 -24.73 4.86
C ASN A 291 2.47 -24.41 4.88
N GLY A 292 1.96 -23.74 3.84
CA GLY A 292 0.54 -23.38 3.68
C GLY A 292 0.14 -22.03 4.28
N ASP A 293 0.99 -21.42 5.12
CA ASP A 293 0.70 -20.08 5.65
C ASP A 293 0.66 -19.07 4.51
N SER A 294 -0.22 -18.08 4.64
CA SER A 294 -0.33 -17.00 3.67
C SER A 294 -0.53 -15.65 4.35
N PHE A 295 -0.08 -14.60 3.66
CA PHE A 295 -0.43 -13.23 4.00
C PHE A 295 -0.41 -12.34 2.77
N GLU A 296 -1.16 -11.24 2.85
CA GLU A 296 -1.20 -10.22 1.81
C GLU A 296 -0.01 -9.27 1.96
N LEU A 297 0.65 -8.98 0.83
CA LEU A 297 1.63 -7.92 0.68
C LEU A 297 0.92 -6.67 0.21
N ASP A 298 0.98 -5.59 1.00
CA ASP A 298 0.51 -4.28 0.55
C ASP A 298 1.36 -3.82 -0.65
N LEU A 299 2.68 -3.71 -0.44
CA LEU A 299 3.62 -3.31 -1.47
C LEU A 299 4.95 -4.06 -1.35
N PHE A 300 5.37 -4.67 -2.44
CA PHE A 300 6.66 -5.35 -2.54
C PHE A 300 7.36 -4.97 -3.83
N TYR A 301 8.62 -4.58 -3.72
CA TYR A 301 9.44 -4.19 -4.84
C TYR A 301 10.71 -5.02 -4.90
N VAL A 302 11.25 -5.18 -6.11
CA VAL A 302 12.65 -5.56 -6.33
C VAL A 302 13.31 -4.38 -7.03
N VAL A 303 14.13 -3.62 -6.30
CA VAL A 303 14.82 -2.42 -6.80
C VAL A 303 16.30 -2.75 -6.92
N GLU A 304 16.86 -2.63 -8.13
CA GLU A 304 18.25 -3.00 -8.41
C GLU A 304 18.61 -4.41 -7.87
N GLY A 305 17.72 -5.38 -8.13
CA GLY A 305 17.87 -6.77 -7.70
C GLY A 305 17.64 -7.05 -6.21
N LYS A 306 17.40 -6.03 -5.37
CA LYS A 306 17.23 -6.16 -3.92
C LYS A 306 15.77 -5.90 -3.49
N PRO A 307 15.22 -6.65 -2.52
CA PRO A 307 13.82 -6.50 -2.10
C PRO A 307 13.59 -5.19 -1.36
N LEU A 308 12.42 -4.61 -1.50
CA LEU A 308 11.93 -3.50 -0.68
C LEU A 308 10.49 -3.83 -0.29
N LEU A 309 10.25 -3.98 1.02
CA LEU A 309 8.94 -4.33 1.57
C LEU A 309 8.31 -3.11 2.23
N ILE A 310 7.05 -2.83 1.91
CA ILE A 310 6.32 -1.69 2.46
C ILE A 310 4.93 -2.17 2.89
N GLU A 311 4.58 -1.97 4.17
CA GLU A 311 3.24 -2.23 4.72
C GLU A 311 2.61 -0.89 5.10
N CYS A 312 1.35 -0.68 4.74
CA CYS A 312 0.60 0.54 4.97
C CYS A 312 -0.45 0.34 6.08
N LYS A 313 -0.59 1.34 6.94
CA LYS A 313 -1.62 1.36 7.99
C LYS A 313 -2.29 2.73 8.06
N THR A 314 -3.62 2.75 7.94
CA THR A 314 -4.42 3.99 8.10
C THR A 314 -4.89 4.25 9.54
N GLY A 315 -4.42 3.45 10.51
CA GLY A 315 -4.76 3.56 11.92
C GLY A 315 -3.77 2.80 12.80
N ARG A 316 -3.94 2.92 14.12
CA ARG A 316 -3.08 2.26 15.10
C ARG A 316 -3.55 0.81 15.32
N ASP A 317 -2.72 -0.16 14.98
CA ASP A 317 -2.90 -1.57 15.31
C ASP A 317 -1.74 -2.00 16.23
N ARG A 318 -2.06 -2.41 17.46
CA ARG A 318 -1.06 -2.78 18.48
C ARG A 318 -0.18 -3.94 18.01
N ASP A 319 -0.73 -4.84 17.19
CA ASP A 319 -0.03 -6.03 16.73
C ASP A 319 0.74 -5.79 15.42
N ALA A 320 0.55 -4.64 14.76
CA ALA A 320 1.12 -4.39 13.44
C ALA A 320 2.64 -4.48 13.44
N TYR A 321 3.29 -4.00 14.51
CA TYR A 321 4.75 -3.99 14.60
C TYR A 321 5.32 -5.42 14.67
N GLN A 322 4.75 -6.27 15.53
CA GLN A 322 5.18 -7.66 15.66
C GLN A 322 4.90 -8.43 14.37
N LYS A 323 3.67 -8.32 13.84
CA LYS A 323 3.28 -8.98 12.58
C LYS A 323 4.21 -8.58 11.42
N PHE A 324 4.51 -7.29 11.29
CA PHE A 324 5.41 -6.81 10.25
C PHE A 324 6.84 -7.30 10.46
N SER A 325 7.35 -7.28 11.69
CA SER A 325 8.67 -7.84 12.04
C SER A 325 8.79 -9.31 11.63
N ASP A 326 7.76 -10.11 11.93
CA ASP A 326 7.74 -11.54 11.62
C ASP A 326 7.66 -11.78 10.12
N ARG A 327 6.79 -11.07 9.40
CA ARG A 327 6.67 -11.15 7.93
C ARG A 327 7.99 -10.81 7.24
N ARG A 328 8.62 -9.69 7.64
CA ARG A 328 9.92 -9.22 7.15
C ARG A 328 11.01 -10.27 7.35
N LYS A 329 11.13 -10.82 8.57
CA LYS A 329 12.11 -11.86 8.90
C LYS A 329 11.88 -13.13 8.10
N ARG A 330 10.61 -13.53 7.95
CA ARG A 330 10.22 -14.73 7.21
C ARG A 330 10.56 -14.64 5.72
N LEU A 331 10.54 -13.43 5.15
CA LEU A 331 10.97 -13.16 3.77
C LEU A 331 12.49 -12.92 3.63
N SER A 332 13.24 -12.95 4.75
CA SER A 332 14.68 -12.65 4.78
C SER A 332 15.03 -11.30 4.16
N ILE A 333 14.18 -10.28 4.38
CA ILE A 333 14.43 -8.90 3.95
C ILE A 333 15.30 -8.23 5.04
N SER A 334 16.05 -7.16 4.73
CA SER A 334 16.88 -6.42 5.71
C SER A 334 16.12 -5.22 6.30
N PRO A 335 16.39 -4.78 7.56
CA PRO A 335 15.56 -3.77 8.23
C PRO A 335 15.51 -2.46 7.46
N GLU A 336 16.62 -2.13 6.81
CA GLU A 336 16.85 -0.91 6.04
C GLU A 336 15.97 -0.86 4.80
N ARG A 337 15.46 -2.01 4.34
CA ARG A 337 14.61 -2.16 3.15
C ARG A 337 13.21 -2.64 3.49
N ALA A 338 12.76 -2.41 4.72
CA ALA A 338 11.44 -2.81 5.20
C ALA A 338 10.79 -1.66 5.97
N PHE A 339 9.66 -1.15 5.45
CA PHE A 339 9.00 0.04 5.95
C PHE A 339 7.57 -0.27 6.40
N LEU A 340 7.25 0.02 7.65
CA LEU A 340 5.88 0.11 8.12
C LEU A 340 5.46 1.58 8.09
N VAL A 341 4.58 1.92 7.14
CA VAL A 341 4.12 3.28 6.89
C VAL A 341 2.78 3.49 7.57
N ILE A 342 2.75 4.42 8.52
CA ILE A 342 1.54 4.70 9.30
C ILE A 342 1.04 6.10 8.97
N LEU A 343 -0.22 6.17 8.54
CA LEU A 343 -0.91 7.41 8.23
C LEU A 343 -1.04 8.26 9.50
N ASP A 344 -0.77 9.56 9.38
CA ASP A 344 -0.97 10.55 10.45
C ASP A 344 -0.22 10.24 11.75
N PHE A 345 0.94 9.60 11.64
CA PHE A 345 1.78 9.29 12.79
C PHE A 345 2.78 10.41 13.06
N ASP A 346 3.01 10.68 14.35
CA ASP A 346 3.96 11.70 14.79
C ASP A 346 5.40 11.29 14.47
N PRO A 347 6.24 12.20 13.90
CA PRO A 347 7.62 11.87 13.56
C PRO A 347 8.46 11.38 14.73
N GLY A 348 8.37 12.02 15.91
CA GLY A 348 9.11 11.61 17.11
C GLY A 348 8.64 10.25 17.62
N GLU A 349 7.34 9.97 17.54
CA GLU A 349 6.79 8.64 17.87
C GLU A 349 7.32 7.56 16.90
N THR A 350 7.38 7.85 15.59
CA THR A 350 7.92 6.91 14.60
C THR A 350 9.41 6.62 14.78
N GLU A 351 10.21 7.63 15.14
CA GLU A 351 11.64 7.47 15.42
C GLU A 351 11.86 6.57 16.64
N ARG A 352 11.17 6.86 17.75
CA ARG A 352 11.25 6.04 18.97
C ARG A 352 10.84 4.60 18.71
N LEU A 353 9.76 4.38 17.96
CA LEU A 353 9.30 3.04 17.62
C LEU A 353 10.29 2.30 16.71
N SER A 354 10.87 2.98 15.72
CA SER A 354 11.91 2.41 14.87
C SER A 354 13.12 1.94 15.69
N ALA A 355 13.54 2.75 16.67
CA ALA A 355 14.63 2.39 17.58
C ALA A 355 14.32 1.18 18.46
N VAL A 356 13.06 1.00 18.90
CA VAL A 356 12.63 -0.15 19.69
C VAL A 356 12.55 -1.42 18.83
N TRP A 357 11.89 -1.32 17.68
CA TRP A 357 11.57 -2.47 16.83
C TRP A 357 12.70 -2.87 15.87
N LYS A 358 13.71 -2.03 15.71
CA LYS A 358 14.90 -2.25 14.87
C LYS A 358 14.55 -2.48 13.39
N PHE A 359 13.56 -1.74 12.89
CA PHE A 359 13.23 -1.60 11.47
C PHE A 359 12.54 -0.25 11.23
N ASN A 360 12.35 0.15 9.97
CA ASN A 360 11.81 1.46 9.64
C ASN A 360 10.30 1.52 9.89
N ILE A 361 9.89 2.30 10.89
CA ILE A 361 8.51 2.72 11.13
C ILE A 361 8.45 4.21 10.79
N VAL A 362 7.60 4.61 9.85
CA VAL A 362 7.64 5.96 9.27
C VAL A 362 6.23 6.51 9.04
N GLY A 363 6.12 7.84 9.06
CA GLY A 363 4.94 8.56 8.56
C GLY A 363 4.95 8.68 7.04
N GLN A 364 3.78 8.96 6.45
CA GLN A 364 3.62 9.12 4.99
C GLN A 364 4.53 10.19 4.35
N ASP A 365 4.90 11.21 5.13
CA ASP A 365 5.65 12.37 4.65
C ASP A 365 7.16 12.12 4.70
N ASN A 366 7.63 11.26 5.61
CA ASN A 366 9.04 10.90 5.77
C ASN A 366 9.43 9.62 5.02
N LEU A 367 8.50 8.94 4.34
CA LEU A 367 8.80 7.67 3.67
C LEU A 367 9.91 7.78 2.62
N ILE A 368 9.80 8.72 1.68
CA ILE A 368 10.71 8.80 0.53
C ILE A 368 12.15 9.13 0.97
N PRO A 369 12.40 10.12 1.85
CA PRO A 369 13.75 10.35 2.39
C PRO A 369 14.37 9.11 3.05
N GLN A 370 13.55 8.31 3.74
CA GLN A 370 14.04 7.10 4.42
C GLN A 370 14.30 5.94 3.44
N ILE A 371 13.52 5.82 2.37
CA ILE A 371 13.83 4.88 1.28
C ILE A 371 15.12 5.28 0.59
N GLU A 372 15.29 6.56 0.25
CA GLU A 372 16.50 7.07 -0.37
C GLU A 372 17.75 6.75 0.46
N ALA A 373 17.70 7.02 1.77
CA ALA A 373 18.78 6.65 2.69
C ALA A 373 19.04 5.13 2.72
N GLY A 374 17.98 4.30 2.70
CA GLY A 374 18.07 2.84 2.74
C GLY A 374 18.52 2.17 1.44
N LEU A 375 18.40 2.86 0.30
CA LEU A 375 18.93 2.38 -0.99
C LEU A 375 20.43 2.66 -1.14
N GLY A 376 21.00 3.53 -0.30
CA GLY A 376 22.37 3.99 -0.37
C GLY A 376 22.50 5.13 -1.38
N SER A 377 22.84 6.33 -0.93
CA SER A 377 23.39 7.37 -1.80
C SER A 377 24.68 6.81 -2.42
N ASN A 378 24.78 6.82 -3.75
CA ASN A 378 26.03 6.56 -4.45
C ASN A 378 27.16 7.48 -3.96
#